data_AF-A0A8T6P5U1-F1
#
_entry.id   AF-A0A8T6P5U1-F1
#
_cell.length_a   1.000
_cell.length_b   1.000
_cell.length_c   1.000
_cell.angle_alpha   90.00
_cell.angle_beta   90.00
_cell.angle_gamma   90.00
#
_symmetry.space_group_name_H-M   'P 1'
#
loop_
_entity.id
_entity.type
_entity.pdbx_description
1 polymer ?
#
loop_
_entity_poly.entity_id
_entity_poly.type
_entity_poly.pdbx_seq_one_letter_code
_entity_poly.pdbx_strand_id
1 'polypeptide(L)'
;MTIWQAILLGLLQGATEFIPVSSSGHLLLVPWLLGWDPPGLTFSLAVHVGTALAVLAYFYQDWIAMASSTIMWIRERKPISGQAKLLALLIVGTIPAGVIGLMFEDFFERIFQSPLVGAIMLSVTALLLYAGERLGELTRKLNDLDWADAIFIGFAQALAIFPGISRSGATIAAGRSRNIERDAAAKF
;
A
#
# COMPACT_ATOMS: atom_id res chain seq x y z
N MET A 1 7.78 11.67 23.37
CA MET A 1 7.60 10.21 23.21
C MET A 1 8.56 9.47 24.14
N THR A 2 8.05 8.55 24.95
CA THR A 2 8.87 7.63 25.76
C THR A 2 9.21 6.36 24.97
N ILE A 3 10.21 5.60 25.42
CA ILE A 3 10.57 4.31 24.79
C ILE A 3 9.38 3.34 24.76
N TRP A 4 8.56 3.31 25.82
CA TRP A 4 7.37 2.47 25.86
C TRP A 4 6.32 2.85 24.83
N GLN A 5 6.07 4.15 24.63
CA GLN A 5 5.18 4.64 23.57
C GLN A 5 5.72 4.25 22.19
N ALA A 6 7.03 4.38 21.97
CA ALA A 6 7.68 4.02 20.71
C ALA A 6 7.52 2.51 20.40
N ILE A 7 7.73 1.63 21.39
CA ILE A 7 7.55 0.19 21.23
C ILE A 7 6.09 -0.14 20.88
N LEU A 8 5.13 0.42 21.62
CA LEU A 8 3.71 0.16 21.39
C LEU A 8 3.27 0.64 20.00
N LEU A 9 3.65 1.85 19.59
CA LEU A 9 3.32 2.39 18.28
C LEU A 9 4.05 1.65 17.15
N GLY A 10 5.27 1.18 17.37
CA GLY A 10 5.98 0.33 16.41
C GLY A 10 5.30 -1.02 16.19
N LEU A 11 4.85 -1.68 17.27
CA LEU A 11 4.07 -2.91 17.17
C LEU A 11 2.72 -2.67 16.47
N LEU A 12 2.05 -1.56 16.80
CA LEU A 12 0.80 -1.16 16.17
C LEU A 12 0.99 -0.92 14.66
N GLN A 13 2.02 -0.18 14.26
CA GLN A 13 2.38 0.02 12.85
C GLN A 13 2.61 -1.33 12.16
N GLY A 14 3.43 -2.21 12.74
CA GLY A 14 3.73 -3.52 12.16
C GLY A 14 2.49 -4.39 11.98
N ALA A 15 1.55 -4.34 12.92
CA ALA A 15 0.30 -5.10 12.84
C ALA A 15 -0.70 -4.51 11.82
N THR A 16 -0.66 -3.20 11.57
CA THR A 16 -1.69 -2.49 10.78
C THR A 16 -1.26 -2.08 9.39
N GLU A 17 0.04 -2.08 9.07
CA GLU A 17 0.52 -1.63 7.75
C GLU A 17 0.03 -2.53 6.61
N PHE A 18 0.05 -3.85 6.83
CA PHE A 18 -0.26 -4.83 5.78
C PHE A 18 -1.73 -5.25 5.76
N ILE A 19 -2.46 -5.02 6.85
CA ILE A 19 -3.90 -5.29 6.95
C ILE A 19 -4.63 -4.03 6.46
N PRO A 20 -5.76 -4.15 5.74
CA PRO A 20 -6.44 -3.01 5.15
C PRO A 20 -7.24 -2.18 6.18
N VAL A 21 -6.56 -1.62 7.19
CA VAL A 21 -7.16 -0.88 8.32
C VAL A 21 -6.55 0.51 8.53
N SER A 22 -5.64 0.93 7.65
CA SER A 22 -4.91 2.21 7.69
C SER A 22 -4.06 2.39 8.95
N SER A 23 -2.79 2.04 8.84
CA SER A 23 -1.76 2.22 9.88
C SER A 23 -1.57 3.68 10.27
N SER A 24 -1.58 4.61 9.31
CA SER A 24 -1.50 6.05 9.56
C SER A 24 -2.67 6.58 10.39
N GLY A 25 -3.89 6.06 10.16
CA GLY A 25 -5.05 6.34 11.00
C GLY A 25 -4.84 5.87 12.44
N HIS A 26 -4.29 4.68 12.64
CA HIS A 26 -4.01 4.14 13.97
C HIS A 26 -2.89 4.90 14.70
N LEU A 27 -1.82 5.28 13.99
CA LEU A 27 -0.75 6.13 14.53
C LEU A 27 -1.22 7.54 14.89
N LEU A 28 -2.31 8.02 14.29
CA LEU A 28 -2.93 9.30 14.65
C LEU A 28 -3.90 9.15 15.84
N LEU A 29 -4.81 8.16 15.77
CA LEU A 29 -5.90 8.01 16.73
C LEU A 29 -5.46 7.47 18.09
N VAL A 30 -4.53 6.52 18.14
CA VAL A 30 -4.11 5.92 19.42
C VAL A 30 -3.42 6.95 20.34
N PRO A 31 -2.43 7.74 19.88
CA PRO A 31 -1.87 8.82 20.69
C PRO A 31 -2.93 9.84 21.12
N TRP A 32 -3.84 10.22 20.21
CA TRP A 32 -4.91 11.17 20.51
C TRP A 32 -5.85 10.65 21.62
N LEU A 33 -6.28 9.38 21.55
CA LEU A 33 -7.14 8.75 22.56
C LEU A 33 -6.46 8.64 23.93
N LEU A 34 -5.14 8.43 23.96
CA LEU A 34 -4.37 8.27 25.19
C LEU A 34 -3.80 9.59 25.72
N GLY A 35 -4.09 10.72 25.08
CA GLY A 35 -3.57 12.05 25.44
C GLY A 35 -2.05 12.19 25.27
N TRP A 36 -1.46 11.42 24.35
CA TRP A 36 -0.04 11.48 24.04
C TRP A 36 0.23 12.51 22.93
N ASP A 37 1.44 13.06 22.94
CA ASP A 37 1.91 13.86 21.81
C ASP A 37 1.91 13.00 20.54
N PRO A 38 1.47 13.55 19.39
CA PRO A 38 1.49 12.83 18.13
C PRO A 38 2.93 12.44 17.75
N PRO A 39 3.13 11.28 17.09
CA PRO A 39 4.44 10.88 16.63
C PRO A 39 4.99 11.92 15.65
N GLY A 40 6.23 12.34 15.88
CA GLY A 40 6.92 13.22 14.94
C GLY A 40 7.19 12.52 13.61
N LEU A 41 7.38 13.31 12.54
CA LEU A 41 7.66 12.81 11.19
C LEU A 41 8.78 11.76 11.15
N THR A 42 9.88 11.99 11.88
CA THR A 42 11.01 11.06 11.96
C THR A 42 10.61 9.69 12.51
N PHE A 43 9.75 9.64 13.54
CA PHE A 43 9.28 8.38 14.08
C PHE A 43 8.38 7.66 13.08
N SER A 44 7.41 8.39 12.51
CA SER A 44 6.50 7.86 11.49
C SER A 44 7.28 7.28 10.31
N LEU A 45 8.29 7.99 9.80
CA LEU A 45 9.17 7.48 8.73
C LEU A 45 9.94 6.24 9.17
N ALA A 46 10.52 6.22 10.37
CA ALA A 46 11.28 5.08 10.86
C ALA A 46 10.43 3.79 10.95
N VAL A 47 9.19 3.88 11.42
CA VAL A 47 8.32 2.70 11.51
C VAL A 47 7.85 2.22 10.13
N HIS A 48 7.65 3.12 9.16
CA HIS A 48 7.36 2.74 7.76
C HIS A 48 8.58 2.10 7.07
N VAL A 49 9.80 2.57 7.37
CA VAL A 49 11.02 1.89 6.92
C VAL A 49 11.11 0.50 7.53
N GLY A 50 10.76 0.34 8.81
CA GLY A 50 10.70 -0.95 9.47
C GLY A 50 9.75 -1.94 8.78
N THR A 51 8.54 -1.50 8.41
CA THR A 51 7.59 -2.35 7.68
C THR A 51 8.02 -2.61 6.24
N ALA A 52 8.63 -1.64 5.55
CA ALA A 52 9.21 -1.85 4.22
C ALA A 52 10.32 -2.93 4.25
N LEU A 53 11.21 -2.87 5.25
CA LEU A 53 12.24 -3.89 5.45
C LEU A 53 11.63 -5.27 5.73
N ALA A 54 10.52 -5.34 6.47
CA ALA A 54 9.82 -6.60 6.72
C ALA A 54 9.28 -7.22 5.41
N VAL A 55 8.73 -6.41 4.49
CA VAL A 55 8.29 -6.88 3.16
C VAL A 55 9.45 -7.37 2.32
N LEU A 56 10.57 -6.62 2.30
CA LEU A 56 11.78 -7.02 1.58
C LEU A 56 12.35 -8.35 2.13
N ALA A 57 12.36 -8.51 3.44
CA ALA A 57 12.84 -9.73 4.10
C ALA A 57 11.89 -10.92 3.89
N TYR A 58 10.58 -10.72 3.99
CA TYR A 58 9.58 -11.78 3.82
C TYR A 58 9.54 -12.30 2.37
N PHE A 59 9.51 -11.39 1.39
CA PHE A 59 9.46 -11.72 -0.04
C PHE A 59 10.85 -11.78 -0.70
N TYR A 60 11.92 -12.01 0.06
CA TYR A 60 13.29 -11.98 -0.47
C TYR A 60 13.50 -12.90 -1.68
N GLN A 61 12.87 -14.08 -1.67
CA GLN A 61 12.94 -15.04 -2.78
C GLN A 61 12.24 -14.51 -4.04
N ASP A 62 11.07 -13.89 -3.89
CA ASP A 62 10.35 -13.26 -5.00
C ASP A 62 11.15 -12.09 -5.60
N TRP A 63 11.79 -11.27 -4.76
CA TRP A 63 12.67 -10.19 -5.23
C TRP A 63 13.85 -10.71 -6.06
N ILE A 64 14.51 -11.78 -5.60
CA ILE A 64 15.60 -12.43 -6.35
C ILE A 64 15.07 -13.04 -7.66
N ALA A 65 13.89 -13.68 -7.63
CA ALA A 65 13.27 -14.27 -8.82
C ALA A 65 12.90 -13.20 -9.86
N MET A 66 12.34 -12.08 -9.43
CA MET A 66 12.05 -10.92 -10.27
C MET A 66 13.31 -10.30 -10.86
N ALA A 67 14.36 -10.09 -10.06
CA ALA A 67 15.62 -9.53 -10.52
C ALA A 67 16.32 -10.44 -11.55
N SER A 68 16.43 -11.74 -11.24
CA SER A 68 17.05 -12.74 -12.14
C SER A 68 16.27 -12.88 -13.45
N SER A 69 14.94 -12.99 -13.38
CA SER A 69 14.07 -13.05 -14.57
C SER A 69 14.20 -11.78 -15.43
N THR A 70 14.32 -10.60 -14.81
CA THR A 70 14.50 -9.33 -15.53
C THR A 70 15.85 -9.28 -16.25
N ILE A 71 16.94 -9.73 -15.61
CA ILE A 71 18.27 -9.81 -16.24
C ILE A 71 18.24 -10.76 -17.44
N MET A 72 17.60 -11.93 -17.30
CA MET A 72 17.44 -12.89 -18.41
C MET A 72 16.64 -12.28 -19.56
N TRP A 73 15.51 -11.63 -19.25
CA TRP A 73 14.68 -10.96 -20.25
C TRP A 73 15.47 -9.92 -21.07
N ILE A 74 16.26 -9.07 -20.40
CA ILE A 74 17.11 -8.06 -21.07
C ILE A 74 18.14 -8.72 -21.99
N ARG A 75 18.74 -9.84 -21.57
CA ARG A 75 19.74 -10.57 -22.37
C ARG A 75 19.13 -11.28 -23.58
N GLU A 76 18.00 -11.94 -23.39
CA GLU A 76 17.37 -12.78 -24.42
C GLU A 76 16.52 -11.98 -25.42
N ARG A 77 16.17 -10.72 -25.13
CA ARG A 77 15.36 -9.84 -25.98
C ARG A 77 14.01 -10.44 -26.40
N LYS A 78 13.45 -11.34 -25.58
CA LYS A 78 12.12 -11.92 -25.77
C LYS A 78 11.04 -10.99 -25.22
N PRO A 79 9.75 -11.21 -25.55
CA PRO A 79 8.66 -10.55 -24.87
C PRO A 79 8.72 -10.77 -23.34
N ILE A 80 8.40 -9.73 -22.57
CA ILE A 80 8.42 -9.78 -21.11
C ILE A 80 7.35 -10.75 -20.59
N SER A 81 7.71 -11.64 -19.67
CA SER A 81 6.81 -12.65 -19.12
C SER A 81 7.19 -13.04 -17.69
N GLY A 82 6.31 -13.77 -17.00
CA GLY A 82 6.55 -14.30 -15.66
C GLY A 82 6.95 -13.23 -14.64
N GLN A 83 8.00 -13.51 -13.87
CA GLN A 83 8.48 -12.66 -12.77
C GLN A 83 9.02 -11.30 -13.27
N ALA A 84 9.65 -11.25 -14.45
CA ALA A 84 10.05 -9.98 -15.06
C ALA A 84 8.84 -9.09 -15.36
N LYS A 85 7.76 -9.68 -15.88
CA LYS A 85 6.50 -8.95 -16.13
C LYS A 85 5.91 -8.45 -14.82
N LEU A 86 5.87 -9.29 -13.77
CA LEU A 86 5.39 -8.88 -12.46
C LEU A 86 6.15 -7.66 -11.92
N LEU A 87 7.49 -7.66 -11.98
CA LEU A 87 8.29 -6.51 -11.56
C LEU A 87 7.94 -5.24 -12.35
N ALA A 88 7.79 -5.37 -13.67
CA ALA A 88 7.43 -4.23 -14.50
C ALA A 88 6.02 -3.70 -14.20
N LEU A 89 5.07 -4.61 -13.90
CA LEU A 89 3.73 -4.23 -13.46
C LEU A 89 3.76 -3.51 -12.11
N LEU A 90 4.57 -3.96 -11.15
CA LEU A 90 4.76 -3.26 -9.87
C LEU A 90 5.29 -1.84 -10.08
N ILE A 91 6.33 -1.69 -10.91
CA ILE A 91 6.88 -0.36 -11.27
C ILE A 91 5.78 0.51 -11.87
N VAL A 92 5.05 0.01 -12.88
CA VAL A 92 3.97 0.77 -13.52
C VAL A 92 2.86 1.12 -12.54
N GLY A 93 2.49 0.21 -11.64
CA GLY A 93 1.49 0.46 -10.60
C GLY A 93 1.91 1.52 -9.58
N THR A 94 3.22 1.75 -9.37
CA THR A 94 3.67 2.84 -8.50
C THR A 94 3.65 4.22 -9.16
N ILE A 95 3.67 4.29 -10.49
CA ILE A 95 3.80 5.57 -11.22
C ILE A 95 2.65 6.54 -10.89
N PRO A 96 1.36 6.18 -10.95
CA PRO A 96 0.29 7.13 -10.72
C PRO A 96 0.34 7.76 -9.32
N ALA A 97 0.62 6.96 -8.29
CA ALA A 97 0.76 7.44 -6.92
C ALA A 97 1.97 8.36 -6.75
N GLY A 98 3.13 8.01 -7.33
CA GLY A 98 4.31 8.86 -7.30
C GLY A 98 4.10 10.21 -8.01
N VAL A 99 3.47 10.19 -9.18
CA VAL A 99 3.16 11.41 -9.94
C VAL A 99 2.18 12.30 -9.19
N ILE A 100 1.05 11.74 -8.70
CA ILE A 100 0.04 12.52 -7.97
C ILE A 100 0.61 13.06 -6.66
N GLY A 101 1.40 12.25 -5.93
CA GLY A 101 2.04 12.69 -4.69
C GLY A 101 2.97 13.89 -4.90
N LEU A 102 3.81 13.84 -5.93
CA LEU A 102 4.73 14.94 -6.25
C LEU A 102 4.02 16.19 -6.80
N MET A 103 2.94 16.03 -7.57
CA MET A 103 2.21 17.16 -8.14
C MET A 103 1.34 17.92 -7.12
N PHE A 104 0.89 17.23 -6.05
CA PHE A 104 -0.09 17.76 -5.11
C PHE A 104 0.39 17.72 -3.65
N GLU A 105 1.71 17.73 -3.41
CA GLU A 105 2.34 17.64 -2.09
C GLU A 105 1.75 18.67 -1.09
N ASP A 106 1.74 19.96 -1.46
CA ASP A 106 1.21 21.06 -0.64
C ASP A 106 -0.28 20.88 -0.25
N PHE A 107 -1.07 20.26 -1.13
CA PHE A 107 -2.48 20.00 -0.89
C PHE A 107 -2.66 18.91 0.17
N PHE A 108 -1.91 17.81 0.03
CA PHE A 108 -1.99 16.71 0.97
C PHE A 108 -1.49 17.13 2.36
N GLU A 109 -0.37 17.84 2.48
CA GLU A 109 0.16 18.31 3.77
C GLU A 109 -0.86 19.09 4.61
N ARG A 110 -1.70 19.93 3.97
CA ARG A 110 -2.76 20.69 4.64
C ARG A 110 -3.86 19.82 5.22
N ILE A 111 -4.17 18.70 4.55
CA ILE A 111 -5.26 17.79 4.94
C ILE A 111 -4.84 16.84 6.07
N PHE A 112 -3.54 16.53 6.18
CA PHE A 112 -2.98 15.64 7.20
C PHE A 112 -3.14 16.13 8.66
N GLN A 113 -3.47 17.40 8.88
CA GLN A 113 -3.56 18.00 10.21
C GLN A 113 -4.92 17.83 10.91
N SER A 114 -5.91 17.20 10.27
CA SER A 114 -7.27 17.08 10.81
C SER A 114 -7.62 15.64 11.21
N PRO A 115 -7.75 15.33 12.52
CA PRO A 115 -8.22 14.03 12.98
C PRO A 115 -9.61 13.64 12.44
N LEU A 116 -10.48 14.63 12.22
CA LEU A 116 -11.81 14.41 11.63
C LEU A 116 -11.70 13.87 10.21
N VAL A 117 -10.77 14.38 9.40
CA VAL A 117 -10.54 13.86 8.05
C VAL A 117 -10.06 12.43 8.11
N GLY A 118 -9.10 12.11 9.00
CA GLY A 118 -8.63 10.74 9.20
C GLY A 118 -9.77 9.76 9.54
N ALA A 119 -10.67 10.14 10.45
CA ALA A 119 -11.83 9.32 10.82
C ALA A 119 -12.83 9.11 9.66
N ILE A 120 -13.11 10.16 8.87
CA ILE A 120 -13.95 10.06 7.67
C ILE A 120 -13.30 9.12 6.65
N MET A 121 -12.00 9.27 6.40
CA MET A 121 -11.27 8.46 5.42
C MET A 121 -11.10 7.00 5.84
N LEU A 122 -11.06 6.70 7.14
CA LEU A 122 -11.19 5.32 7.64
C LEU A 122 -12.54 4.70 7.27
N SER A 123 -13.61 5.48 7.38
CA SER A 123 -14.94 5.03 6.96
C SER A 123 -14.99 4.80 5.44
N VAL A 124 -14.36 5.68 4.65
CA VAL A 124 -14.20 5.50 3.21
C VAL A 124 -13.39 4.23 2.89
N THR A 125 -12.32 3.93 3.62
CA THR A 125 -11.56 2.68 3.47
C THR A 125 -12.47 1.46 3.66
N ALA A 126 -13.30 1.45 4.70
CA ALA A 126 -14.24 0.36 4.94
C ALA A 126 -15.24 0.19 3.79
N LEU A 127 -15.74 1.29 3.23
CA LEU A 127 -16.63 1.28 2.07
C LEU A 127 -15.92 0.75 0.81
N LEU A 128 -14.67 1.15 0.57
CA LEU A 128 -13.86 0.66 -0.56
C LEU A 128 -13.66 -0.85 -0.48
N LEU A 129 -13.33 -1.38 0.70
CA LEU A 129 -13.19 -2.81 0.93
C LEU A 129 -14.49 -3.56 0.72
N TYR A 130 -15.59 -3.04 1.27
CA TYR A 130 -16.92 -3.63 1.08
C TYR A 130 -17.31 -3.69 -0.40
N ALA A 131 -17.09 -2.60 -1.14
CA ALA A 131 -17.36 -2.54 -2.56
C ALA A 131 -16.46 -3.51 -3.34
N GLY A 132 -15.15 -3.51 -3.08
CA GLY A 132 -14.20 -4.42 -3.74
C GLY A 132 -14.57 -5.88 -3.55
N GLU A 133 -15.05 -6.26 -2.36
CA GLU A 133 -15.48 -7.62 -2.07
C GLU A 133 -16.77 -8.02 -2.81
N ARG A 134 -17.67 -7.06 -3.07
CA ARG A 134 -18.93 -7.30 -3.80
C ARG A 134 -18.78 -7.35 -5.31
N LEU A 135 -17.73 -6.74 -5.87
CA LEU A 135 -17.59 -6.51 -7.31
C LEU A 135 -16.79 -7.60 -8.05
N GLY A 136 -16.12 -8.53 -7.35
CA GLY A 136 -15.16 -9.47 -7.96
C GLY A 136 -15.57 -10.94 -7.92
N GLU A 137 -15.56 -11.61 -9.08
CA GLU A 137 -15.87 -13.04 -9.24
C GLU A 137 -14.74 -14.01 -8.82
N LEU A 138 -13.56 -13.49 -8.42
CA LEU A 138 -12.40 -14.25 -7.91
C LEU A 138 -11.79 -15.26 -8.92
N THR A 139 -11.57 -14.85 -10.17
CA THR A 139 -11.19 -15.78 -11.25
C THR A 139 -9.76 -15.63 -11.76
N ARG A 140 -9.11 -14.48 -11.53
CA ARG A 140 -7.79 -14.15 -12.11
C ARG A 140 -6.67 -14.23 -11.08
N LYS A 141 -5.61 -14.95 -11.41
CA LYS A 141 -4.42 -15.15 -10.57
C LYS A 141 -3.39 -14.04 -10.78
N LEU A 142 -2.35 -14.02 -9.96
CA LEU A 142 -1.25 -13.03 -10.05
C LEU A 142 -0.60 -13.00 -11.44
N ASN A 143 -0.45 -14.15 -12.11
CA ASN A 143 0.15 -14.22 -13.45
C ASN A 143 -0.77 -13.70 -14.56
N ASP A 144 -2.07 -13.55 -14.29
CA ASP A 144 -3.06 -13.05 -15.24
C ASP A 144 -3.13 -11.52 -15.25
N LEU A 145 -2.41 -10.85 -14.34
CA LEU A 145 -2.32 -9.39 -14.30
C LEU A 145 -1.79 -8.81 -15.62
N ASP A 146 -2.43 -7.75 -16.07
CA ASP A 146 -2.01 -6.97 -17.23
C ASP A 146 -1.66 -5.52 -16.86
N TRP A 147 -1.19 -4.77 -17.85
CA TRP A 147 -0.78 -3.38 -17.65
C TRP A 147 -1.93 -2.46 -17.26
N ALA A 148 -3.15 -2.73 -17.72
CA ALA A 148 -4.32 -1.94 -17.38
C ALA A 148 -4.70 -2.16 -15.91
N ASP A 149 -4.60 -3.40 -15.41
CA ASP A 149 -4.78 -3.71 -13.99
C ASP A 149 -3.75 -2.96 -13.13
N ALA A 150 -2.47 -3.00 -13.51
CA ALA A 150 -1.41 -2.30 -12.77
C ALA A 150 -1.64 -0.79 -12.68
N ILE A 151 -1.97 -0.15 -13.80
CA ILE A 151 -2.26 1.30 -13.83
C ILE A 151 -3.50 1.62 -12.99
N PHE A 152 -4.56 0.81 -13.11
CA PHE A 152 -5.80 1.00 -12.35
C PHE A 152 -5.57 0.88 -10.83
N ILE A 153 -4.84 -0.16 -10.41
CA ILE A 153 -4.42 -0.33 -9.01
C ILE A 153 -3.53 0.85 -8.58
N GLY A 154 -2.67 1.36 -9.47
CA GLY A 154 -1.84 2.53 -9.19
C GLY A 154 -2.63 3.81 -8.94
N PHE A 155 -3.72 4.05 -9.68
CA PHE A 155 -4.63 5.16 -9.39
C PHE A 155 -5.34 4.98 -8.05
N ALA A 156 -5.75 3.76 -7.70
CA ALA A 156 -6.30 3.47 -6.38
C ALA A 156 -5.26 3.70 -5.27
N GLN A 157 -4.00 3.35 -5.50
CA GLN A 157 -2.89 3.64 -4.59
C GLN A 157 -2.70 5.15 -4.42
N ALA A 158 -2.89 5.96 -5.46
CA ALA A 158 -2.83 7.42 -5.35
C ALA A 158 -3.93 7.99 -4.44
N LEU A 159 -5.11 7.36 -4.38
CA LEU A 159 -6.14 7.73 -3.40
C LEU A 159 -5.67 7.49 -1.96
N ALA A 160 -4.75 6.54 -1.73
CA ALA A 160 -4.21 6.28 -0.40
C ALA A 160 -3.22 7.34 0.11
N ILE A 161 -2.94 8.39 -0.67
CA ILE A 161 -2.20 9.56 -0.19
C ILE A 161 -3.08 10.36 0.80
N PHE A 162 -4.42 10.28 0.68
CA PHE A 162 -5.30 10.90 1.66
C PHE A 162 -5.11 10.25 3.05
N PRO A 163 -4.98 11.07 4.12
CA PRO A 163 -4.79 10.55 5.47
C PRO A 163 -5.99 9.71 5.88
N GLY A 164 -5.75 8.50 6.41
CA GLY A 164 -6.80 7.57 6.83
C GLY A 164 -7.31 6.64 5.71
N ILE A 165 -6.96 6.87 4.45
CA ILE A 165 -7.16 5.85 3.40
C ILE A 165 -6.07 4.78 3.54
N SER A 166 -6.48 3.52 3.70
CA SER A 166 -5.52 2.40 3.73
C SER A 166 -4.96 2.14 2.34
N ARG A 167 -3.62 2.17 2.20
CA ARG A 167 -2.95 1.82 0.94
C ARG A 167 -3.27 0.39 0.50
N SER A 168 -3.01 -0.58 1.38
CA SER A 168 -3.37 -1.98 1.16
C SER A 168 -4.86 -2.15 0.89
N GLY A 169 -5.73 -1.42 1.62
CA GLY A 169 -7.17 -1.48 1.39
C GLY A 169 -7.60 -0.99 0.01
N ALA A 170 -7.06 0.14 -0.43
CA ALA A 170 -7.38 0.71 -1.74
C ALA A 170 -6.85 -0.16 -2.89
N THR A 171 -5.61 -0.66 -2.81
CA THR A 171 -5.03 -1.51 -3.86
C THR A 171 -5.70 -2.88 -3.92
N ILE A 172 -5.96 -3.51 -2.77
CA ILE A 172 -6.69 -4.79 -2.71
C ILE A 172 -8.10 -4.59 -3.28
N ALA A 173 -8.86 -3.58 -2.84
CA ALA A 173 -10.21 -3.33 -3.35
C ALA A 173 -10.24 -3.10 -4.86
N ALA A 174 -9.29 -2.33 -5.39
CA ALA A 174 -9.14 -2.11 -6.82
C ALA A 174 -8.81 -3.42 -7.56
N GLY A 175 -7.85 -4.21 -7.07
CA GLY A 175 -7.53 -5.51 -7.66
C GLY A 175 -8.73 -6.46 -7.66
N ARG A 176 -9.48 -6.49 -6.56
CA ARG A 176 -10.71 -7.29 -6.43
C ARG A 176 -11.77 -6.89 -7.45
N SER A 177 -11.96 -5.59 -7.69
CA SER A 177 -12.88 -5.09 -8.73
C SER A 177 -12.45 -5.43 -10.17
N ARG A 178 -11.19 -5.87 -10.36
CA ARG A 178 -10.63 -6.39 -11.62
C ARG A 178 -10.64 -7.92 -11.70
N ASN A 179 -11.44 -8.56 -10.84
CA ASN A 179 -11.60 -10.01 -10.70
C ASN A 179 -10.36 -10.77 -10.25
N ILE A 180 -9.38 -10.08 -9.63
CA ILE A 180 -8.17 -10.71 -9.11
C ILE A 180 -8.47 -11.42 -7.78
N GLU A 181 -7.90 -12.60 -7.58
CA GLU A 181 -7.99 -13.37 -6.33
C GLU A 181 -7.46 -12.57 -5.13
N ARG A 182 -7.96 -12.84 -3.92
CA ARG A 182 -7.64 -12.03 -2.72
C ARG A 182 -6.15 -12.06 -2.38
N ASP A 183 -5.55 -13.23 -2.44
CA ASP A 183 -4.12 -13.46 -2.19
C ASP A 183 -3.26 -12.79 -3.27
N ALA A 184 -3.66 -12.88 -4.54
CA ALA A 184 -2.97 -12.20 -5.64
C ALA A 184 -3.05 -10.67 -5.50
N ALA A 185 -4.23 -10.12 -5.17
CA ALA A 185 -4.41 -8.68 -4.97
C ALA A 185 -3.71 -8.16 -3.70
N ALA A 186 -3.56 -9.00 -2.67
CA ALA A 186 -2.80 -8.64 -1.47
C ALA A 186 -1.28 -8.76 -1.66
N LYS A 187 -0.83 -9.64 -2.56
CA LYS A 187 0.57 -9.83 -2.88
C LYS A 187 1.12 -8.78 -3.87
N PHE A 188 0.27 -8.28 -4.77
CA PHE A 188 0.61 -7.22 -5.72
C PHE A 188 0.60 -5.83 -5.06
#